data_AF-B5CMP7-F1
#
_entry.id   AF-B5CMP7-F1
#
_cell.length_a   1.000
_cell.length_b   1.000
_cell.length_c   1.000
_cell.angle_alpha   90.00
_cell.angle_beta   90.00
_cell.angle_gamma   90.00
#
_symmetry.space_group_name_H-M   'P 1'
#
loop_
_entity.id
_entity.type
_entity.pdbx_description
1 polymer ?
#
loop_
_entity_poly.entity_id
_entity_poly.type
_entity_poly.pdbx_seq_one_letter_code
_entity_poly.pdbx_strand_id
1 'polypeptide(L)'
;MKGVKTWMTTQWNKDDLFYVCSMIEFVARETHNKVKDVVGKMTDEDLVLQLRTAGVNHCLSFEQVCDEWIEEYQITEGNFDNITTCKYSVPTVTSIGRVYQTLILNVMGLYANVVK
;
A
#
# COMPACT_ATOMS: atom_id res chain seq x y z
N MET A 1 12.07 6.80 -14.67
CA MET A 1 12.93 7.57 -13.75
C MET A 1 12.32 8.89 -13.25
N LYS A 2 11.25 9.44 -13.86
CA LYS A 2 10.57 10.63 -13.31
C LYS A 2 9.76 10.31 -12.04
N GLY A 3 9.06 9.17 -12.00
CA GLY A 3 8.29 8.70 -10.85
C GLY A 3 9.05 8.77 -9.53
N VAL A 4 10.13 8.00 -9.38
CA VAL A 4 10.96 7.94 -8.14
C VAL A 4 11.37 9.31 -7.58
N LYS A 5 11.61 10.32 -8.43
CA LYS A 5 11.98 11.67 -7.96
C LYS A 5 10.82 12.39 -7.28
N THR A 6 9.58 12.21 -7.75
CA THR A 6 8.36 12.81 -7.19
C THR A 6 8.04 12.27 -5.78
N TRP A 7 8.32 10.99 -5.55
CA TRP A 7 8.15 10.33 -4.24
C TRP A 7 9.09 10.91 -3.17
N MET A 8 10.33 11.25 -3.56
CA MET A 8 11.33 11.82 -2.65
C MET A 8 11.07 13.28 -2.27
N THR A 9 10.29 14.02 -3.07
CA THR A 9 9.94 15.43 -2.81
C THR A 9 8.63 15.63 -2.04
N THR A 10 7.89 14.55 -1.75
CA THR A 10 6.62 14.63 -1.03
C THR A 10 6.84 14.46 0.48
N GLN A 11 6.21 15.32 1.29
CA GLN A 11 6.24 15.24 2.74
C GLN A 11 5.24 14.17 3.23
N TRP A 12 5.76 13.01 3.60
CA TRP A 12 5.05 11.91 4.28
C TRP A 12 5.98 11.34 5.35
N ASN A 13 5.44 10.62 6.33
CA ASN A 13 6.18 10.03 7.44
C ASN A 13 6.00 8.49 7.49
N LYS A 14 6.74 7.82 8.39
CA LYS A 14 6.72 6.35 8.46
C LYS A 14 5.32 5.78 8.71
N ASP A 15 4.51 6.44 9.51
CA ASP A 15 3.17 5.98 9.85
C ASP A 15 2.20 6.12 8.66
N ASP A 16 2.38 7.16 7.84
CA ASP A 16 1.64 7.32 6.58
C ASP A 16 1.94 6.15 5.62
N LEU A 17 3.23 5.82 5.46
CA LEU A 17 3.64 4.69 4.63
C LEU A 17 3.14 3.35 5.19
N PHE A 18 3.17 3.18 6.51
CA PHE A 18 2.64 1.99 7.18
C PHE A 18 1.14 1.82 6.93
N TYR A 19 0.39 2.91 7.01
CA TYR A 19 -1.04 2.93 6.74
C TYR A 19 -1.33 2.54 5.29
N VAL A 20 -0.71 3.22 4.31
CA VAL A 20 -0.92 2.92 2.89
C VAL A 20 -0.54 1.47 2.57
N CYS A 21 0.57 0.96 3.11
CA CYS A 21 0.96 -0.44 2.93
C CYS A 21 -0.07 -1.42 3.52
N SER A 22 -0.65 -1.09 4.68
CA SER A 22 -1.69 -1.90 5.31
C SER A 22 -3.00 -1.83 4.53
N MET A 23 -3.35 -0.65 4.00
CA MET A 23 -4.55 -0.43 3.20
C MET A 23 -4.50 -1.23 1.89
N ILE A 24 -3.36 -1.19 1.18
CA ILE A 24 -3.16 -1.99 -0.04
C ILE A 24 -3.35 -3.49 0.24
N GLU A 25 -2.80 -4.00 1.34
CA GLU A 25 -2.98 -5.39 1.74
C GLU A 25 -4.44 -5.70 2.08
N PHE A 26 -5.13 -4.79 2.77
CA PHE A 26 -6.54 -4.95 3.11
C PHE A 26 -7.40 -5.05 1.84
N VAL A 27 -7.29 -4.07 0.93
CA VAL A 27 -8.02 -4.05 -0.34
C VAL A 27 -7.74 -5.31 -1.17
N ALA A 28 -6.48 -5.76 -1.20
CA ALA A 28 -6.12 -6.98 -1.91
C ALA A 28 -6.85 -8.22 -1.34
N ARG A 29 -6.98 -8.32 -0.01
CA ARG A 29 -7.74 -9.41 0.64
C ARG A 29 -9.23 -9.32 0.36
N GLU A 30 -9.83 -8.15 0.57
CA GLU A 30 -11.28 -7.95 0.40
C GLU A 30 -11.73 -8.18 -1.04
N THR A 31 -10.91 -7.80 -2.02
CA THR A 31 -11.23 -7.96 -3.45
C THR A 31 -10.65 -9.23 -4.08
N HIS A 32 -10.06 -10.14 -3.29
CA HIS A 32 -9.42 -11.37 -3.79
C HIS A 32 -8.39 -11.13 -4.91
N ASN A 33 -7.61 -10.06 -4.78
CA ASN A 33 -6.54 -9.70 -5.71
C ASN A 33 -5.16 -9.91 -5.08
N LYS A 34 -4.11 -9.91 -5.92
CA LYS A 34 -2.74 -9.77 -5.41
C LYS A 34 -2.47 -8.30 -5.14
N VAL A 35 -1.61 -8.02 -4.16
CA VAL A 35 -1.16 -6.65 -3.84
C VAL A 35 -0.64 -5.90 -5.07
N LYS A 36 0.10 -6.57 -5.96
CA LYS A 36 0.59 -5.94 -7.21
C LYS A 36 -0.53 -5.50 -8.16
N ASP A 37 -1.67 -6.17 -8.13
CA ASP A 37 -2.79 -5.90 -9.03
C ASP A 37 -3.58 -4.69 -8.51
N VAL A 38 -3.71 -4.56 -7.18
CA VAL A 38 -4.23 -3.35 -6.52
C VAL A 38 -3.34 -2.14 -6.80
N VAL A 39 -2.03 -2.24 -6.54
CA VAL A 39 -1.08 -1.14 -6.84
C VAL A 39 -1.07 -0.79 -8.32
N GLY A 40 -1.22 -1.79 -9.20
CA GLY A 40 -1.28 -1.59 -10.65
C GLY A 40 -2.51 -0.82 -11.15
N LYS A 41 -3.53 -0.62 -10.31
CA LYS A 41 -4.70 0.23 -10.61
C LYS A 41 -4.46 1.70 -10.30
N MET A 42 -3.40 2.02 -9.57
CA MET A 42 -3.07 3.36 -9.09
C MET A 42 -1.91 3.94 -9.91
N THR A 43 -2.00 5.22 -10.25
CA THR A 43 -0.87 5.96 -10.82
C THR A 43 0.15 6.33 -9.74
N ASP A 44 1.35 6.80 -10.15
CA ASP A 44 2.33 7.35 -9.21
C ASP A 44 1.73 8.55 -8.44
N GLU A 45 0.91 9.36 -9.10
CA GLU A 45 0.20 10.50 -8.50
C GLU A 45 -0.83 10.06 -7.46
N ASP A 46 -1.60 9.00 -7.73
CA ASP A 46 -2.58 8.44 -6.78
C ASP A 46 -1.89 7.92 -5.53
N LEU A 47 -0.78 7.20 -5.69
CA LEU A 47 -0.01 6.69 -4.55
C LEU A 47 0.58 7.83 -3.71
N VAL A 48 1.05 8.90 -4.35
CA VAL A 48 1.51 10.12 -3.67
C VAL A 48 0.36 10.81 -2.95
N LEU A 49 -0.84 10.85 -3.55
CA LEU A 49 -2.04 11.41 -2.92
C LEU A 49 -2.40 10.61 -1.67
N GLN A 50 -2.48 9.28 -1.75
CA GLN A 50 -2.80 8.42 -0.60
C GLN A 50 -1.78 8.55 0.53
N LEU A 51 -0.49 8.71 0.22
CA LEU A 51 0.53 9.00 1.24
C LEU A 51 0.32 10.34 1.94
N ARG A 52 -0.20 11.36 1.24
CA ARG A 52 -0.47 12.68 1.84
C ARG A 52 -1.73 12.69 2.69
N THR A 53 -2.74 11.93 2.30
CA THR A 53 -4.05 11.87 2.99
C THR A 53 -4.08 10.83 4.11
N ALA A 54 -3.12 9.89 4.17
CA ALA A 54 -3.01 8.87 5.21
C ALA A 54 -3.16 9.45 6.63
N GLY A 55 -2.50 10.57 6.91
CA GLY A 55 -2.58 11.31 8.18
C GLY A 55 -4.01 11.65 8.64
N VAL A 56 -4.92 11.91 7.69
CA VAL A 56 -6.33 12.23 7.93
C VAL A 56 -7.18 10.96 7.95
N ASN A 57 -6.86 10.00 7.09
CA ASN A 57 -7.60 8.75 6.93
C ASN A 57 -7.43 7.78 8.12
N HIS A 58 -6.47 8.01 9.03
CA HIS A 58 -6.37 7.26 10.29
C HIS A 58 -7.62 7.34 11.18
N CYS A 59 -8.53 8.30 10.94
CA CYS A 59 -9.80 8.41 11.65
C CYS A 59 -10.94 7.58 11.06
N LEU A 60 -10.75 6.98 9.88
CA LEU A 60 -11.73 6.17 9.17
C LEU A 60 -11.45 4.67 9.39
N SER A 61 -12.48 3.84 9.25
CA SER A 61 -12.29 2.39 9.28
C SER A 61 -11.66 1.91 7.96
N PHE A 62 -11.00 0.75 8.00
CA PHE A 62 -10.39 0.18 6.79
C PHE A 62 -11.46 -0.18 5.74
N GLU A 63 -12.63 -0.64 6.18
CA GLU A 63 -13.76 -0.98 5.32
C GLU A 63 -14.24 0.24 4.52
N GLN A 64 -14.39 1.40 5.17
CA GLN A 64 -14.83 2.63 4.50
C GLN A 64 -13.85 3.06 3.41
N VAL A 65 -12.56 3.10 3.73
CA VAL A 65 -11.52 3.50 2.77
C VAL A 65 -11.35 2.43 1.68
N CYS A 66 -11.61 1.16 1.99
CA CYS A 66 -11.62 0.08 1.00
C CYS A 66 -12.72 0.28 -0.03
N ASP A 67 -13.95 0.54 0.40
CA ASP A 67 -15.08 0.80 -0.51
C ASP A 67 -14.79 2.01 -1.42
N GLU A 68 -14.23 3.09 -0.85
CA GLU A 68 -13.79 4.26 -1.61
C GLU A 68 -12.72 3.90 -2.66
N TRP A 69 -11.69 3.14 -2.29
CA TRP A 69 -10.63 2.73 -3.23
C TRP A 69 -11.14 1.80 -4.33
N ILE A 70 -12.07 0.90 -4.01
CA ILE A 70 -12.68 0.00 -4.99
C ILE A 70 -13.42 0.81 -6.06
N GLU A 71 -14.20 1.80 -5.63
CA GLU A 71 -14.92 2.69 -6.53
C GLU A 71 -13.97 3.62 -7.31
N GLU A 72 -13.08 4.33 -6.63
CA GLU A 72 -12.20 5.34 -7.22
C GLU A 72 -11.25 4.71 -8.25
N TYR A 73 -10.59 3.60 -7.89
CA TYR A 73 -9.57 2.96 -8.73
C TYR A 73 -10.12 1.82 -9.60
N GLN A 74 -11.45 1.63 -9.61
CA GLN A 74 -12.12 0.62 -10.42
C GLN A 74 -11.49 -0.78 -10.22
N ILE A 75 -11.32 -1.14 -8.94
CA ILE A 75 -10.74 -2.43 -8.54
C ILE A 75 -11.85 -3.46 -8.65
N THR A 76 -11.64 -4.44 -9.52
CA THR A 76 -12.62 -5.51 -9.77
C THR A 76 -12.30 -6.72 -8.91
N GLU A 77 -13.33 -7.51 -8.62
CA GLU A 77 -13.18 -8.78 -7.93
C GLU A 77 -12.20 -9.72 -8.64
N GLY A 78 -11.26 -10.25 -7.89
CA GLY A 78 -10.27 -11.22 -8.35
C GLY A 78 -10.63 -12.65 -8.01
N ASN A 79 -9.67 -13.55 -8.12
CA ASN A 79 -9.81 -14.97 -7.76
C ASN A 79 -8.60 -15.51 -6.98
N PHE A 80 -7.80 -14.60 -6.42
CA PHE A 80 -6.60 -14.94 -5.69
C PHE A 80 -6.93 -15.26 -4.23
N ASP A 81 -6.46 -16.43 -3.80
CA ASP A 81 -6.65 -16.89 -2.45
C ASP A 81 -5.57 -16.35 -1.52
N ASN A 82 -5.89 -15.26 -0.84
CA ASN A 82 -4.98 -14.54 0.04
C ASN A 82 -4.71 -15.24 1.39
N ILE A 83 -5.47 -16.29 1.75
CA ILE A 83 -5.54 -16.79 3.14
C ILE A 83 -5.31 -18.29 3.23
N THR A 84 -5.99 -19.07 2.39
CA THR A 84 -6.10 -20.53 2.51
C THR A 84 -4.81 -21.27 2.18
N THR A 85 -3.86 -20.61 1.51
CA THR A 85 -2.56 -21.22 1.15
C THR A 85 -1.50 -21.11 2.26
N CYS A 86 -1.84 -20.48 3.38
CA CYS A 86 -0.90 -20.27 4.48
C CYS A 86 -0.64 -21.58 5.25
N LYS A 87 0.62 -22.04 5.28
CA LYS A 87 1.05 -23.20 6.07
C LYS A 87 1.06 -22.96 7.58
N TYR A 88 0.97 -21.70 8.00
CA TYR A 88 1.04 -21.24 9.38
C TYR A 88 -0.16 -20.32 9.68
N SER A 89 -0.13 -19.62 10.82
CA SER A 89 -1.11 -18.58 11.12
C SER A 89 -1.08 -17.50 10.05
N VAL A 90 -2.26 -17.18 9.52
CA VAL A 90 -2.42 -16.08 8.56
C VAL A 90 -2.03 -14.77 9.25
N PRO A 91 -1.02 -14.05 8.75
CA PRO A 91 -0.58 -12.80 9.36
C PRO A 91 -1.67 -11.73 9.23
N THR A 92 -1.73 -10.82 10.21
CA THR A 92 -2.64 -9.68 10.14
C THR A 92 -2.25 -8.77 8.97
N VAL A 93 -3.23 -8.02 8.47
CA VAL A 93 -3.03 -7.00 7.43
C VAL A 93 -1.92 -6.01 7.84
N THR A 94 -1.95 -5.54 9.09
CA THR A 94 -0.93 -4.64 9.65
C THR A 94 0.46 -5.27 9.77
N SER A 95 0.55 -6.57 10.04
CA SER A 95 1.85 -7.28 10.07
C SER A 95 2.48 -7.31 8.68
N ILE A 96 1.68 -7.59 7.65
CA ILE A 96 2.14 -7.55 6.25
C ILE A 96 2.45 -6.11 5.82
N GLY A 97 1.61 -5.13 6.18
CA GLY A 97 1.88 -3.71 5.92
C GLY A 97 3.22 -3.25 6.49
N ARG A 98 3.61 -3.74 7.68
CA ARG A 98 4.94 -3.47 8.27
C ARG A 98 6.08 -4.11 7.49
N VAL A 99 5.88 -5.29 6.91
CA VAL A 99 6.87 -5.94 6.03
C VAL A 99 7.10 -5.07 4.79
N TYR A 100 6.04 -4.64 4.11
CA TYR A 100 6.16 -3.77 2.94
C TYR A 100 6.81 -2.42 3.27
N GLN A 101 6.37 -1.76 4.34
CA GLN A 101 6.98 -0.51 4.82
C GLN A 101 8.49 -0.69 5.04
N THR A 102 8.90 -1.75 5.71
CA THR A 102 10.32 -2.03 6.00
C THR A 102 11.12 -2.26 4.71
N LEU A 103 10.58 -3.05 3.77
CA LEU A 103 11.22 -3.30 2.49
C LEU A 103 11.40 -2.02 1.68
N ILE A 104 10.36 -1.19 1.58
CA ILE A 104 10.40 0.09 0.87
C ILE A 104 11.46 1.02 1.48
N LEU A 105 11.46 1.20 2.80
CA LEU A 105 12.43 2.06 3.49
C LEU A 105 13.86 1.56 3.33
N ASN A 106 14.09 0.25 3.42
CA ASN A 106 15.42 -0.34 3.21
C ASN A 106 15.92 -0.10 1.79
N VAL A 107 15.05 -0.33 0.79
CA VAL A 107 15.38 -0.11 -0.62
C VAL A 107 15.66 1.37 -0.88
N MET A 108 14.83 2.28 -0.36
CA MET A 108 15.07 3.73 -0.45
C MET A 108 16.42 4.14 0.16
N GLY A 109 16.76 3.60 1.33
CA GLY A 109 18.05 3.82 1.98
C GLY A 109 19.23 3.36 1.13
N LEU A 110 19.11 2.18 0.51
CA LEU A 110 20.13 1.66 -0.41
C LEU A 110 20.30 2.58 -1.64
N TYR A 111 19.22 3.01 -2.28
CA TYR A 111 19.29 3.92 -3.43
C TYR A 111 19.94 5.26 -3.07
N ALA A 112 19.62 5.82 -1.90
CA ALA A 112 20.24 7.05 -1.42
C ALA A 112 21.76 6.91 -1.15
N ASN A 113 22.24 5.68 -0.92
CA ASN A 113 23.66 5.40 -0.73
C ASN A 113 24.40 5.08 -2.04
N VAL A 114 23.69 4.59 -3.08
CA VAL A 114 24.26 4.22 -4.38
C VAL A 114 24.34 5.42 -5.35
N VAL A 115 23.43 6.39 -5.23
CA VAL A 115 23.37 7.59 -6.10
C VAL A 115 24.17 8.77 -5.52
N LYS A 116 24.92 8.54 -4.44
CA LYS A 116 25.89 9.51 -3.87
C LYS A 116 27.23 9.45 -4.59
#